data_AF-A0AAN8JI34-F1
#
_entry.id   AF-A0AAN8JI34-F1
#
_cell.length_a   1.000
_cell.length_b   1.000
_cell.length_c   1.000
_cell.angle_alpha   90.00
_cell.angle_beta   90.00
_cell.angle_gamma   90.00
#
_symmetry.space_group_name_H-M   'P 1'
#
loop_
_entity.id
_entity.type
_entity.pdbx_description
1 polymer ?
#
loop_
_entity_poly.entity_id
_entity_poly.type
_entity_poly.pdbx_seq_one_letter_code
_entity_poly.pdbx_strand_id
1 'polypeptide(L)'
;MDPAHRNALVMLFQQHQNQLLQVQQALDVRRRVRRRQRRVRAIWVRQWINRRPQLGLYDRLMVELRNEDPRAFKNFMRMPPVMYDELVP
;
A
#
# COMPACT_ATOMS: atom_id res chain seq x y z
N MET A 1 -25.85 -3.65 -54.82
CA MET A 1 -25.60 -4.18 -53.45
C MET A 1 -26.83 -3.89 -52.62
N ASP A 2 -27.47 -4.93 -52.08
CA ASP A 2 -28.64 -4.78 -51.20
C ASP A 2 -28.27 -3.98 -49.93
N PRO A 3 -28.96 -2.87 -49.62
CA PRO A 3 -28.72 -2.08 -48.42
C PRO A 3 -28.71 -2.91 -47.12
N ALA A 4 -29.51 -3.97 -47.05
CA ALA A 4 -29.57 -4.85 -45.89
C ALA A 4 -28.23 -5.58 -45.63
N HIS A 5 -27.58 -6.03 -46.70
CA HIS A 5 -26.30 -6.73 -46.62
C HIS A 5 -25.17 -5.79 -46.19
N ARG A 6 -25.16 -4.56 -46.70
CA ARG A 6 -24.17 -3.54 -46.31
C ARG A 6 -24.32 -3.17 -44.83
N ASN A 7 -25.55 -3.00 -44.35
CA ASN A 7 -25.83 -2.70 -42.94
C ASN A 7 -25.44 -3.85 -42.02
N ALA A 8 -25.70 -5.10 -42.42
CA ALA A 8 -25.27 -6.28 -41.67
C ALA A 8 -23.74 -6.34 -41.50
N LEU A 9 -22.98 -6.06 -42.56
CA LEU A 9 -21.52 -6.01 -42.49
C LEU A 9 -21.00 -4.91 -41.56
N VAL A 10 -21.61 -3.72 -41.60
CA VAL A 10 -21.26 -2.62 -40.68
C VAL A 10 -21.57 -2.99 -39.23
N MET A 11 -22.72 -3.62 -38.97
CA MET A 11 -23.08 -4.08 -37.63
C MET A 11 -22.12 -5.15 -37.11
N LEU A 12 -21.74 -6.12 -37.94
CA LEU A 12 -20.76 -7.15 -37.56
C LEU A 12 -19.38 -6.56 -37.27
N PHE A 13 -18.95 -5.59 -38.07
CA PHE A 13 -17.70 -4.88 -37.84
C PHE A 13 -17.74 -4.08 -36.53
N GLN A 14 -18.82 -3.34 -36.29
CA GLN A 14 -19.01 -2.59 -35.04
C GLN A 14 -19.05 -3.51 -33.82
N GLN A 15 -19.73 -4.66 -33.93
CA GLN A 15 -19.78 -5.66 -32.88
C GLN A 15 -18.39 -6.21 -32.58
N HIS A 16 -17.61 -6.52 -33.60
CA HIS A 16 -16.22 -6.98 -33.44
C HIS A 16 -15.34 -5.91 -32.77
N GLN A 17 -15.44 -4.65 -33.19
CA GLN A 17 -14.70 -3.55 -32.55
C GLN A 17 -15.08 -3.40 -31.06
N ASN A 18 -16.37 -3.51 -30.74
CA ASN A 18 -16.85 -3.46 -29.36
C ASN A 18 -16.29 -4.64 -28.53
N GLN A 19 -16.24 -5.85 -29.11
CA GLN A 19 -15.65 -7.02 -28.45
C GLN A 19 -14.17 -6.81 -28.14
N LEU A 20 -13.39 -6.30 -29.10
CA LEU A 20 -11.96 -6.01 -28.90
C LEU A 20 -11.75 -4.99 -27.78
N LEU A 21 -12.56 -3.92 -27.76
CA LEU A 21 -12.49 -2.90 -26.72
C LEU A 21 -12.79 -3.47 -25.32
N GLN A 22 -13.80 -4.33 -25.19
CA GLN A 22 -14.14 -4.98 -23.93
C GLN A 22 -13.00 -5.87 -23.42
N VAL A 23 -12.37 -6.65 -24.31
CA VAL A 23 -11.22 -7.48 -23.94
C VAL A 23 -10.06 -6.62 -23.44
N GLN A 24 -9.77 -5.51 -24.13
CA GLN A 24 -8.69 -4.60 -23.72
C GLN A 24 -8.95 -3.99 -22.34
N GLN A 25 -10.18 -3.53 -22.07
CA GLN A 25 -10.57 -3.01 -20.76
C GLN A 25 -10.41 -4.07 -19.65
N ALA A 26 -10.83 -5.31 -19.92
CA ALA A 26 -10.68 -6.40 -18.96
C ALA A 26 -9.20 -6.70 -18.63
N LEU A 27 -8.32 -6.68 -19.63
CA LEU A 27 -6.88 -6.85 -19.44
C LEU A 27 -6.27 -5.70 -18.64
N ASP A 28 -6.70 -4.46 -18.86
CA ASP A 28 -6.21 -3.31 -18.12
C ASP A 28 -6.61 -3.34 -16.65
N VAL A 29 -7.85 -3.74 -16.34
CA VAL A 29 -8.29 -3.97 -14.96
C VAL A 29 -7.42 -5.04 -14.29
N ARG A 30 -7.21 -6.18 -14.96
CA ARG A 30 -6.33 -7.25 -14.45
C ARG A 30 -4.91 -6.76 -14.20
N ARG A 31 -4.33 -5.97 -15.11
CA ARG A 31 -2.99 -5.37 -14.96
C ARG A 31 -2.93 -4.42 -13.76
N ARG A 32 -3.94 -3.55 -13.58
CA ARG A 32 -4.02 -2.62 -12.44
C ARG A 32 -4.10 -3.35 -11.11
N VAL A 33 -4.94 -4.38 -11.00
CA VAL A 33 -5.06 -5.21 -9.79
C VAL A 33 -3.73 -5.91 -9.47
N ARG A 34 -3.09 -6.53 -10.48
CA ARG A 34 -1.79 -7.20 -10.27
C ARG A 34 -0.70 -6.24 -9.83
N ARG A 35 -0.64 -5.03 -10.41
CA ARG A 35 0.31 -3.98 -9.99
C ARG A 35 0.06 -3.55 -8.54
N ARG A 36 -1.21 -3.37 -8.14
CA ARG A 36 -1.57 -3.03 -6.76
C ARG A 36 -1.14 -4.14 -5.79
N GLN A 37 -1.44 -5.40 -6.10
CA GLN A 37 -1.05 -6.53 -5.25
C GLN A 37 0.48 -6.66 -5.11
N ARG A 38 1.22 -6.48 -6.21
CA ARG A 38 2.70 -6.44 -6.17
C ARG A 38 3.22 -5.33 -5.26
N ARG A 39 2.67 -4.12 -5.36
CA ARG A 39 3.02 -3.00 -4.46
C ARG A 39 2.75 -3.33 -3.00
N VAL A 40 1.61 -3.94 -2.69
CA VAL A 40 1.28 -4.35 -1.31
C VAL A 40 2.28 -5.38 -0.79
N ARG A 41 2.68 -6.37 -1.60
CA ARG A 41 3.67 -7.39 -1.22
C ARG A 41 5.09 -6.86 -1.11
N ALA A 42 5.42 -5.76 -1.80
CA ALA A 42 6.73 -5.12 -1.73
C ALA A 42 6.93 -4.30 -0.46
N ILE A 43 5.85 -3.96 0.25
CA ILE A 43 5.90 -3.12 1.45
C ILE A 43 5.94 -4.03 2.68
N TRP A 44 7.07 -4.03 3.38
CA TRP A 44 7.27 -4.79 4.62
C TRP A 44 6.53 -4.19 5.83
N VAL A 45 6.34 -2.86 5.82
CA VAL A 45 5.76 -2.12 6.94
C VAL A 45 4.31 -1.72 6.64
N ARG A 46 3.37 -2.07 7.52
CA ARG A 46 1.97 -1.68 7.35
C ARG A 46 1.84 -0.16 7.36
N GLN A 47 1.09 0.40 6.42
CA GLN A 47 0.95 1.86 6.23
C GLN A 47 0.53 2.63 7.49
N TRP A 48 -0.26 2.01 8.39
CA TRP A 48 -0.67 2.64 9.63
C TRP A 48 0.50 2.87 10.61
N ILE A 49 1.60 2.12 10.50
CA ILE A 49 2.82 2.32 11.29
C ILE A 49 3.46 3.68 11.00
N ASN A 50 3.28 4.21 9.78
CA ASN A 50 3.78 5.55 9.41
C ASN A 50 3.08 6.69 10.18
N ARG A 51 1.99 6.40 10.91
CA ARG A 51 1.30 7.37 11.77
C ARG A 51 1.92 7.50 13.16
N ARG A 52 2.93 6.69 13.49
CA ARG A 52 3.59 6.69 14.82
C ARG A 52 4.14 8.06 15.23
N PRO A 53 4.75 8.88 14.35
CA PRO A 53 5.22 10.20 14.77
C PRO A 53 4.09 11.15 15.20
N GLN A 54 2.87 10.96 14.70
CA GLN A 54 1.72 11.82 15.03
C GLN A 54 0.86 11.26 16.17
N LEU A 55 0.72 9.93 16.23
CA LEU A 55 -0.24 9.25 17.14
C LEU A 55 0.44 8.37 18.19
N GLY A 56 1.75 8.15 18.07
CA GLY A 56 2.51 7.29 18.96
C GLY A 56 2.96 8.03 20.21
N LEU A 57 2.84 7.35 21.36
CA LEU A 57 3.36 7.85 22.64
C LEU A 57 4.85 7.55 22.83
N TYR A 58 5.39 6.58 22.08
CA TYR A 58 6.69 5.96 22.37
C TYR A 58 7.84 6.98 22.47
N ASP A 59 8.03 7.83 21.45
CA ASP A 59 9.17 8.75 21.40
C ASP A 59 9.15 9.72 22.60
N ARG A 60 7.96 10.25 22.93
CA ARG A 60 7.77 11.14 24.07
C ARG A 60 7.99 10.41 25.41
N LEU A 61 7.37 9.24 25.57
CA LEU A 61 7.50 8.44 26.78
C LEU A 61 8.95 8.01 27.04
N MET A 62 9.71 7.67 26.00
CA MET A 62 11.12 7.28 26.17
C MET A 62 11.97 8.43 26.68
N VAL A 63 11.73 9.65 26.19
CA VAL A 63 12.43 10.85 26.69
C VAL A 63 12.03 11.17 28.13
N GLU A 64 10.74 11.16 28.44
CA GLU A 64 10.24 11.44 29.80
C GLU A 64 10.75 10.39 30.80
N LEU A 65 10.60 9.09 30.52
CA LEU A 65 11.09 8.02 31.39
C LEU A 65 12.62 8.06 31.56
N ARG A 66 13.37 8.35 30.50
CA ARG A 66 14.83 8.42 30.60
C ARG A 66 15.27 9.56 31.52
N ASN A 67 14.64 10.72 31.42
CA ASN A 67 15.03 11.92 32.14
C ASN A 67 14.49 11.95 33.58
N GLU A 68 13.28 11.46 33.80
CA GLU A 68 12.55 11.64 35.06
C GLU A 68 12.52 10.37 35.93
N ASP A 69 12.43 9.17 35.32
CA ASP A 69 12.39 7.90 36.05
C ASP A 69 13.17 6.77 35.32
N PRO A 70 14.51 6.75 35.45
CA PRO A 70 15.35 5.72 34.84
C PRO A 70 15.01 4.29 35.29
N ARG A 71 14.39 4.11 36.46
CA ARG A 71 13.97 2.80 36.95
C ARG A 71 12.74 2.31 36.18
N ALA A 72 11.75 3.18 35.96
CA ALA A 72 10.62 2.88 35.09
C ALA A 72 11.07 2.70 33.63
N PHE A 73 12.03 3.49 33.13
CA PHE A 73 12.65 3.26 31.82
C PHE A 73 13.21 1.83 31.71
N LYS A 74 14.02 1.41 32.68
CA LYS A 74 14.58 0.05 32.71
C LYS A 74 13.50 -1.02 32.79
N ASN A 75 12.42 -0.79 33.53
CA ASN A 75 11.31 -1.74 33.61
C ASN A 75 10.56 -1.85 32.28
N PHE A 76 10.36 -0.73 31.59
CA PHE A 76 9.67 -0.68 30.30
C PHE A 76 10.53 -1.28 29.17
N MET A 77 11.78 -0.82 29.04
CA MET A 77 12.71 -1.26 27.99
C MET A 77 13.41 -2.58 28.29
N ARG A 78 13.31 -3.07 29.54
CA ARG A 78 14.11 -4.20 30.07
C ARG A 78 15.62 -4.01 29.90
N MET A 79 16.04 -2.75 29.77
CA MET A 79 17.40 -2.33 29.45
C MET A 79 17.67 -0.96 30.11
N PRO A 80 18.82 -0.75 30.76
CA PRO A 80 19.19 0.57 31.29
C PRO A 80 19.35 1.63 30.18
N PRO A 81 19.12 2.92 30.47
CA PRO A 81 19.27 3.99 29.48
C PRO A 81 20.63 4.03 28.79
N VAL A 82 21.73 3.80 29.53
CA VAL A 82 23.10 3.79 29.01
C VAL A 82 23.29 2.75 27.91
N MET A 83 22.77 1.54 28.12
CA MET A 83 22.87 0.46 27.12
C MET A 83 21.99 0.74 25.89
N TYR A 84 20.87 1.46 26.06
CA TYR A 84 20.08 1.92 24.92
C TYR A 84 20.83 2.96 24.10
N ASP A 85 21.54 3.89 24.75
CA ASP A 85 22.34 4.93 24.07
C ASP A 85 23.51 4.35 23.28
N GLU A 86 24.03 3.19 23.67
CA GLU A 86 25.01 2.45 22.87
C GLU A 86 24.42 1.80 21.62
N LEU A 87 23.12 1.50 21.61
CA LEU A 87 22.44 0.78 20.53
C LEU A 87 21.80 1.72 19.49
N VAL A 88 21.41 2.92 19.90
CA VAL A 88 20.78 3.91 19.03
C VAL A 88 21.82 4.99 18.68
N PRO A 89 22.32 5.01 17.43
CA PRO A 89 23.34 5.97 17.00
C PRO A 89 22.83 7.41 16.91
#